data_AF-A0A6J5GQV6-F1
#
_entry.id   AF-A0A6J5GQV6-F1
#
_cell.length_a   1.000
_cell.length_b   1.000
_cell.length_c   1.000
_cell.angle_alpha   90.00
_cell.angle_beta   90.00
_cell.angle_gamma   90.00
#
_symmetry.space_group_name_H-M   'P 1'
#
loop_
_entity.id
_entity.type
_entity.pdbx_description
1 polymer ?
#
loop_
_entity_poly.entity_id
_entity_poly.type
_entity_poly.pdbx_seq_one_letter_code
_entity_poly.pdbx_strand_id
1 'polypeptide(L)'
;MMQLTGAVLALVLGLCVSFTLAGHSPFPFPAGIINGFMAAVRDPLLFWGAVPGVALAAGAAWACHEYLFNGFEGYRYARFIRGTKMENRHQLSNRITRHNNQYRKQAVKHGDAPRAPVAVCGVEMPTDLETQNLIIVGAPGTGKSQAINGLVASALRRDDRMVVVDPNGSLMSRFYLPGDVVINPYDARCVGWSLFNEVDHGFDFERLAHSAIPPQNGDQAEEWAGYARAVLADTMNKLDQDDMRDMVTLTDLLVREQRPVLQKYLEDTDSVGFFAKDADRATASIIFTLNRYIRPLRRIPDGDFSIRRWMSNENGGNIWLTWREDQRTALGPTIPVWLDLIYAMILSEAPTFDRRLWVYKDELASLGRLYSFEAAVSKGRKHGLCVVGGVQDLVQMDMQLGELPAKAVLSCFRSLLAMGGANALTTKRMSEMIGTHEVERHPIGVQGQLRINTRERRRESEHVVTSSQISNLPDLNGYLKYGKDWPLAKIRFGVRDYPVRVPAYIEALRRDALPSTAVPEAVNPAPASQGEPGANAIIIGATLPSTQS
;
A
#
# COMPACT_ATOMS: atom_id res chain seq x y z
N MET A 1 24.76 -34.40 4.90
CA MET A 1 24.86 -35.87 4.75
C MET A 1 24.11 -36.40 3.53
N MET A 2 22.77 -36.26 3.41
CA MET A 2 22.01 -36.77 2.24
C MET A 2 22.51 -36.27 0.88
N GLN A 3 22.89 -34.99 0.75
CA GLN A 3 23.43 -34.44 -0.51
C GLN A 3 24.80 -35.02 -0.87
N LEU A 4 25.64 -35.30 0.13
CA LEU A 4 26.99 -35.83 -0.06
C LEU A 4 26.95 -37.32 -0.43
N THR A 5 26.08 -38.08 0.22
CA THR A 5 25.85 -39.50 -0.10
C THR A 5 25.21 -39.68 -1.48
N GLY A 6 24.26 -38.80 -1.86
CA GLY A 6 23.66 -38.82 -3.19
C GLY A 6 24.64 -38.45 -4.30
N ALA A 7 25.50 -37.46 -4.07
CA ALA A 7 26.53 -37.06 -5.03
C ALA A 7 27.59 -38.15 -5.25
N VAL A 8 28.03 -38.81 -4.17
CA VAL A 8 28.96 -39.95 -4.26
C VAL A 8 28.32 -41.12 -5.01
N LEU A 9 27.05 -41.43 -4.75
CA LEU A 9 26.35 -42.52 -5.43
C LEU A 9 26.18 -42.24 -6.94
N ALA A 10 25.81 -41.02 -7.32
CA ALA A 10 25.67 -40.63 -8.72
C ALA A 10 27.00 -40.65 -9.48
N LEU A 11 28.10 -40.25 -8.84
CA LEU A 11 29.44 -40.32 -9.39
C LEU A 11 29.92 -41.76 -9.57
N VAL A 12 29.68 -42.63 -8.58
CA VAL A 12 30.00 -44.07 -8.66
C VAL A 12 29.19 -44.75 -9.76
N LEU A 13 27.89 -44.43 -9.89
CA LEU A 13 27.06 -44.96 -10.97
C LEU A 13 27.53 -44.50 -12.36
N GLY A 14 27.91 -43.23 -12.51
CA GLY A 14 28.47 -42.71 -13.77
C GLY A 14 29.77 -43.40 -14.17
N LEU A 15 30.66 -43.67 -13.22
CA LEU A 15 31.88 -44.42 -13.44
C LEU A 15 31.61 -45.90 -13.78
N CYS A 16 30.66 -46.55 -13.10
CA CYS A 16 30.26 -47.92 -13.40
C CYS A 16 29.74 -48.05 -14.84
N VAL A 17 28.93 -47.11 -15.33
CA VAL A 17 28.43 -47.10 -16.71
C VAL A 17 29.59 -46.92 -17.71
N SER A 18 30.53 -46.02 -17.42
CA SER A 18 31.75 -45.83 -18.21
C SER A 18 32.54 -47.13 -18.36
N PHE A 19 32.78 -47.81 -17.24
CA PHE A 19 33.54 -49.05 -17.21
C PHE A 19 32.81 -50.18 -17.93
N THR A 20 31.48 -50.30 -17.78
CA THR A 20 30.71 -51.30 -18.53
C THR A 20 30.77 -51.10 -20.04
N LEU A 21 30.70 -49.86 -20.52
CA LEU A 21 30.73 -49.54 -21.95
C LEU A 21 32.11 -49.82 -22.57
N ALA A 22 33.16 -49.73 -21.75
CA ALA A 22 34.52 -50.11 -22.11
C ALA A 22 34.82 -51.62 -21.95
N GLY A 23 33.80 -52.44 -21.65
CA GLY A 23 33.95 -53.90 -21.49
C GLY A 23 34.47 -54.33 -20.11
N HIS A 24 34.42 -53.48 -19.10
CA HIS A 24 34.83 -53.77 -17.72
C HIS A 24 33.61 -53.80 -16.81
N SER A 25 33.10 -55.01 -16.53
CA SER A 25 31.93 -55.20 -15.68
C SER A 25 32.21 -54.80 -14.22
N PRO A 26 31.29 -54.08 -13.55
CA PRO A 26 31.40 -53.74 -12.13
C PRO A 26 31.18 -54.97 -11.22
N PHE A 27 30.75 -56.10 -11.79
CA PHE A 27 30.54 -57.35 -11.07
C PHE A 27 31.66 -58.35 -11.35
N PRO A 28 32.16 -59.05 -10.31
CA PRO A 28 31.73 -59.01 -8.91
C PRO A 28 32.22 -57.75 -8.16
N PHE A 29 31.33 -57.12 -7.39
CA PHE A 29 31.65 -55.93 -6.58
C PHE A 29 32.39 -56.34 -5.29
N PRO A 30 33.44 -55.63 -4.85
CA PRO A 30 34.02 -54.40 -5.41
C PRO A 30 35.16 -54.64 -6.43
N ALA A 31 35.56 -55.90 -6.67
CA ALA A 31 36.72 -56.25 -7.50
C ALA A 31 36.61 -55.74 -8.96
N GLY A 32 35.43 -55.81 -9.56
CA GLY A 32 35.18 -55.29 -10.91
C GLY A 32 35.36 -53.77 -11.03
N ILE A 33 35.01 -53.01 -9.99
CA ILE A 33 35.22 -51.55 -9.95
C ILE A 33 36.70 -51.21 -9.81
N ILE A 34 37.43 -51.98 -8.98
CA ILE A 34 38.88 -51.79 -8.80
C ILE A 34 39.62 -52.06 -10.12
N ASN A 35 39.23 -53.10 -10.85
CA ASN A 35 39.80 -53.40 -12.17
C ASN A 35 39.48 -52.31 -13.20
N GLY A 36 38.24 -51.80 -13.23
CA GLY A 36 37.85 -50.66 -14.06
C GLY A 36 38.67 -49.40 -13.74
N PHE A 37 38.91 -49.14 -12.46
CA PHE A 37 39.73 -48.01 -12.01
C PHE A 37 41.20 -48.16 -12.39
N MET A 38 41.80 -49.34 -12.24
CA MET A 38 43.18 -49.61 -12.67
C MET A 38 43.34 -49.49 -14.20
N ALA A 39 42.33 -49.90 -14.97
CA ALA A 39 42.31 -49.71 -16.42
C ALA A 39 42.21 -48.23 -16.80
N ALA A 40 41.37 -47.46 -16.08
CA ALA A 40 41.23 -46.02 -16.28
C ALA A 40 42.49 -45.21 -15.93
N VAL A 41 43.34 -45.71 -15.03
CA VAL A 41 44.67 -45.12 -14.77
C VAL A 41 45.61 -45.30 -15.98
N ARG A 42 45.41 -46.34 -16.81
CA ARG A 42 46.20 -46.59 -18.03
C ARG A 42 45.61 -45.91 -19.27
N ASP A 43 44.29 -45.82 -19.36
CA ASP A 43 43.57 -45.07 -20.39
C ASP A 43 42.62 -44.04 -19.75
N PRO A 44 43.07 -42.77 -19.62
CA PRO A 44 42.29 -41.71 -18.99
C PRO A 44 40.94 -41.42 -19.66
N LEU A 45 40.72 -41.83 -20.92
CA LEU A 45 39.45 -41.64 -21.62
C LEU A 45 38.31 -42.44 -20.97
N LEU A 46 38.63 -43.49 -20.21
CA LEU A 46 37.67 -44.29 -19.44
C LEU A 46 37.02 -43.52 -18.29
N PHE A 47 37.57 -42.37 -17.88
CA PHE A 47 36.94 -41.47 -16.92
C PHE A 47 35.86 -40.57 -17.54
N TRP A 48 35.58 -40.68 -18.84
CA TRP A 48 34.53 -39.89 -19.51
C TRP A 48 33.19 -39.93 -18.78
N GLY A 49 32.75 -41.10 -18.27
CA GLY A 49 31.50 -41.22 -17.51
C GLY A 49 31.47 -40.49 -16.16
N ALA A 50 32.60 -39.98 -15.67
CA ALA A 50 32.64 -39.06 -14.53
C ALA A 50 31.96 -37.72 -14.85
N VAL A 51 32.04 -37.24 -16.11
CA VAL A 51 31.43 -35.97 -16.53
C VAL A 51 29.89 -36.00 -16.42
N PRO A 52 29.16 -36.95 -17.04
CA PRO A 52 27.71 -37.07 -16.85
C PRO A 52 27.34 -37.46 -15.40
N GLY A 53 28.18 -38.24 -14.71
CA GLY A 53 27.97 -38.58 -13.29
C GLY A 53 28.02 -37.35 -12.36
N VAL A 54 29.00 -36.47 -12.56
CA VAL A 54 29.12 -35.19 -11.83
C VAL A 54 27.98 -34.25 -12.21
N ALA A 55 27.59 -34.17 -13.49
CA ALA A 55 26.46 -33.36 -13.92
C ALA A 55 25.13 -33.82 -13.28
N LEU A 56 24.89 -35.13 -13.21
CA LEU A 56 23.73 -35.71 -12.51
C LEU A 56 23.79 -35.46 -11.00
N ALA A 57 24.95 -35.62 -10.37
CA ALA A 57 25.14 -35.32 -8.95
C ALA A 57 24.86 -33.85 -8.63
N ALA A 58 25.39 -32.93 -9.44
CA ALA A 58 25.17 -31.50 -9.31
C ALA A 58 23.69 -31.15 -9.53
N GLY A 59 23.05 -31.71 -10.56
CA GLY A 59 21.63 -31.54 -10.83
C GLY A 59 20.74 -32.06 -9.70
N ALA A 60 21.04 -33.23 -9.14
CA ALA A 60 20.33 -33.80 -8.01
C ALA A 60 20.53 -32.97 -6.73
N ALA A 61 21.76 -32.52 -6.46
CA ALA A 61 22.05 -31.65 -5.32
C ALA A 61 21.33 -30.31 -5.43
N TRP A 62 21.32 -29.71 -6.63
CA TRP A 62 20.57 -28.50 -6.95
C TRP A 62 19.07 -28.72 -6.76
N ALA A 63 18.49 -29.81 -7.29
CA ALA A 63 17.07 -30.12 -7.13
C ALA A 63 16.69 -30.37 -5.65
N CYS A 64 17.53 -31.09 -4.89
CA CYS A 64 17.33 -31.24 -3.46
C CYS A 64 17.38 -29.90 -2.73
N HIS A 65 18.30 -29.01 -3.11
CA HIS A 65 18.36 -27.68 -2.52
C HIS A 65 17.11 -26.86 -2.88
N GLU A 66 16.71 -26.81 -4.16
CA GLU A 66 15.58 -26.01 -4.63
C GLU A 66 14.23 -26.50 -4.10
N TYR A 67 14.00 -27.82 -3.97
CA TYR A 67 12.69 -28.38 -3.61
C TYR A 67 12.57 -28.88 -2.16
N LEU A 68 13.68 -29.24 -1.50
CA LEU A 68 13.65 -29.81 -0.14
C LEU A 68 14.19 -28.86 0.93
N PHE A 69 15.04 -27.90 0.57
CA PHE A 69 15.49 -26.90 1.55
C PHE A 69 14.34 -25.94 1.85
N ASN A 70 13.90 -25.92 3.11
CA ASN A 70 12.80 -25.08 3.57
C ASN A 70 13.19 -23.60 3.73
N GLY A 71 14.46 -23.23 3.52
CA GLY A 71 14.95 -21.87 3.70
C GLY A 71 15.28 -21.50 5.14
N PHE A 72 15.14 -22.43 6.10
CA PHE A 72 15.49 -22.19 7.49
C PHE A 72 17.03 -22.25 7.64
N GLU A 73 17.62 -21.11 7.98
CA GLU A 73 19.07 -20.92 8.06
C GLU A 73 19.63 -21.12 9.48
N GLY A 74 18.76 -21.29 10.49
CA GLY A 74 19.19 -21.63 11.85
C GLY A 74 19.68 -23.07 11.97
N TYR A 75 20.16 -23.45 13.16
CA TYR A 75 20.70 -24.79 13.38
C TYR A 75 19.62 -25.87 13.21
N ARG A 76 19.96 -26.97 12.53
CA ARG A 76 18.99 -28.02 12.22
C ARG A 76 18.39 -28.60 13.51
N TYR A 77 17.07 -28.71 13.53
CA TYR A 77 16.33 -29.32 14.63
C TYR A 77 15.81 -30.70 14.27
N ALA A 78 15.58 -31.53 15.28
CA ALA A 78 15.06 -32.89 15.10
C ALA A 78 13.55 -32.92 15.02
N ARG A 79 12.86 -32.08 15.82
CA ARG A 79 11.40 -32.01 15.83
C ARG A 79 10.92 -30.59 16.00
N PHE A 80 9.95 -30.19 15.19
CA PHE A 80 9.20 -28.95 15.38
C PHE A 80 8.10 -29.19 16.44
N ILE A 81 7.97 -28.27 17.41
CA ILE A 81 6.98 -28.38 18.48
C ILE A 81 5.78 -27.48 18.16
N ARG A 82 5.99 -26.16 18.01
CA ARG A 82 4.94 -25.17 17.77
C ARG A 82 5.50 -23.83 17.28
N GLY A 83 4.62 -22.90 16.91
CA GLY A 83 4.95 -21.56 16.45
C GLY A 83 4.93 -21.45 14.92
N THR A 84 5.72 -20.54 14.36
CA THR A 84 5.75 -20.31 12.92
C THR A 84 6.52 -21.42 12.22
N LYS A 85 5.83 -22.17 11.35
CA LYS A 85 6.47 -23.20 10.54
C LYS A 85 7.06 -22.59 9.27
N MET A 86 8.23 -23.03 8.84
CA MET A 86 8.85 -22.61 7.57
C MET A 86 8.87 -23.76 6.56
N GLU A 87 8.44 -23.49 5.33
CA GLU A 87 8.41 -24.43 4.21
C GLU A 87 9.03 -23.81 2.96
N ASN A 88 9.45 -24.68 2.04
CA ASN A 88 9.95 -24.23 0.74
C ASN A 88 8.82 -23.59 -0.08
N ARG A 89 9.14 -22.63 -0.96
CA ARG A 89 8.14 -21.96 -1.82
C ARG A 89 7.28 -22.93 -2.63
N HIS A 90 7.85 -24.03 -3.14
CA HIS A 90 7.13 -25.02 -3.93
C HIS A 90 6.17 -25.84 -3.07
N GLN A 91 6.58 -26.16 -1.83
CA GLN A 91 5.73 -26.85 -0.86
C GLN A 91 4.55 -25.97 -0.44
N LEU A 92 4.83 -24.69 -0.16
CA LEU A 92 3.80 -23.69 0.14
C LEU A 92 2.84 -23.55 -1.05
N SER A 93 3.36 -23.33 -2.27
CA SER A 93 2.54 -23.18 -3.48
C SER A 93 1.64 -24.41 -3.70
N ASN A 94 2.18 -25.63 -3.60
CA ASN A 94 1.39 -26.85 -3.76
C ASN A 94 0.28 -26.98 -2.71
N ARG A 95 0.55 -26.57 -1.46
CA ARG A 95 -0.47 -26.57 -0.41
C ARG A 95 -1.56 -25.54 -0.68
N ILE A 96 -1.18 -24.33 -1.10
CA ILE A 96 -2.12 -23.26 -1.44
C ILE A 96 -2.99 -23.65 -2.63
N THR A 97 -2.40 -24.18 -3.70
CA THR A 97 -3.17 -24.62 -4.88
C THR A 97 -4.16 -25.72 -4.53
N ARG A 98 -3.79 -26.68 -3.66
CA ARG A 98 -4.74 -27.70 -3.15
C ARG A 98 -5.88 -27.07 -2.37
N HIS A 99 -5.58 -26.13 -1.48
CA HIS A 99 -6.58 -25.40 -0.69
C HIS A 99 -7.50 -24.56 -1.58
N ASN A 100 -6.95 -23.78 -2.52
CA ASN A 100 -7.71 -22.97 -3.47
C ASN A 100 -8.63 -23.84 -4.35
N ASN A 101 -8.16 -25.01 -4.78
CA ASN A 101 -8.99 -25.96 -5.51
C ASN A 101 -10.15 -26.51 -4.65
N GLN A 102 -9.93 -26.75 -3.36
CA GLN A 102 -11.00 -27.15 -2.43
C GLN A 102 -11.98 -26.01 -2.18
N TYR A 103 -11.47 -24.80 -1.92
CA TYR A 103 -12.26 -23.59 -1.73
C TYR A 103 -13.16 -23.33 -2.94
N ARG A 104 -12.62 -23.43 -4.16
CA ARG A 104 -13.38 -23.30 -5.41
C ARG A 104 -14.50 -24.34 -5.52
N LYS A 105 -14.22 -25.60 -5.18
CA LYS A 105 -15.25 -26.67 -5.19
C LYS A 105 -16.35 -26.40 -4.17
N GLN A 106 -16.03 -25.82 -3.02
CA GLN A 106 -17.00 -25.43 -2.00
C GLN A 106 -17.83 -24.23 -2.44
N ALA A 107 -17.20 -23.19 -3.00
CA ALA A 107 -17.89 -22.02 -3.57
C ALA A 107 -18.97 -22.42 -4.57
N VAL A 108 -18.62 -23.28 -5.55
CA VAL A 108 -19.58 -23.80 -6.55
C VAL A 108 -20.75 -24.55 -5.90
N LYS A 109 -20.52 -25.30 -4.82
CA LYS A 109 -21.59 -26.01 -4.09
C LYS A 109 -22.53 -25.05 -3.35
N HIS A 110 -22.02 -23.91 -2.90
CA HIS A 110 -22.80 -22.89 -2.21
C HIS A 110 -23.45 -21.87 -3.17
N GLY A 111 -23.21 -22.00 -4.48
CA GLY A 111 -23.70 -21.07 -5.49
C GLY A 111 -22.84 -19.81 -5.65
N ASP A 112 -21.70 -19.71 -4.96
CA ASP A 112 -20.76 -18.61 -5.07
C ASP A 112 -19.91 -18.75 -6.34
N ALA A 113 -19.53 -17.62 -6.96
CA ALA A 113 -18.68 -17.65 -8.14
C ALA A 113 -17.28 -18.22 -7.81
N PRO A 114 -16.80 -19.25 -8.53
CA PRO A 114 -15.46 -19.81 -8.32
C PRO A 114 -14.37 -18.81 -8.72
N ARG A 115 -13.55 -18.38 -7.76
CA ARG A 115 -12.47 -17.40 -8.03
C ARG A 115 -11.14 -18.06 -8.41
N ALA A 116 -10.44 -17.47 -9.36
CA ALA A 116 -9.02 -17.69 -9.56
C ALA A 116 -8.23 -16.95 -8.47
N PRO A 117 -7.17 -17.54 -7.89
CA PRO A 117 -6.38 -16.86 -6.88
C PRO A 117 -5.52 -15.76 -7.50
N VAL A 118 -5.38 -14.64 -6.79
CA VAL A 118 -4.30 -13.67 -7.08
C VAL A 118 -2.95 -14.23 -6.61
N ALA A 119 -1.84 -13.67 -7.09
CA ALA A 119 -0.50 -14.14 -6.73
C ALA A 119 0.39 -13.02 -6.22
N VAL A 120 1.06 -13.27 -5.10
CA VAL A 120 2.12 -12.41 -4.55
C VAL A 120 3.46 -12.97 -5.02
N CYS A 121 4.18 -12.23 -5.87
CA CYS A 121 5.50 -12.61 -6.36
C CYS A 121 5.59 -14.03 -6.96
N GLY A 122 4.51 -14.49 -7.61
CA GLY A 122 4.43 -15.81 -8.25
C GLY A 122 3.95 -16.94 -7.34
N VAL A 123 3.64 -16.67 -6.07
CA VAL A 123 2.98 -17.62 -5.16
C VAL A 123 1.51 -17.23 -5.04
N GLU A 124 0.60 -18.17 -5.32
CA GLU A 124 -0.85 -17.94 -5.14
C GLU A 124 -1.15 -17.48 -3.71
N MET A 125 -2.13 -16.60 -3.56
CA MET A 125 -2.72 -16.26 -2.28
C MET A 125 -3.86 -17.24 -1.99
N PRO A 126 -4.01 -17.73 -0.74
CA PRO A 126 -5.22 -18.44 -0.34
C PRO A 126 -6.44 -17.52 -0.52
N THR A 127 -7.41 -17.92 -1.34
CA THR A 127 -8.51 -17.04 -1.78
C THR A 127 -9.36 -16.49 -0.61
N ASP A 128 -9.46 -17.25 0.49
CA ASP A 128 -10.18 -16.85 1.71
C ASP A 128 -9.45 -15.81 2.57
N LEU A 129 -8.17 -15.53 2.25
CA LEU A 129 -7.35 -14.54 2.93
C LEU A 129 -7.25 -13.21 2.18
N GLU A 130 -7.72 -13.12 0.93
CA GLU A 130 -7.65 -11.88 0.13
C GLU A 130 -8.28 -10.68 0.85
N THR A 131 -9.42 -10.88 1.50
CA THR A 131 -10.15 -9.86 2.28
C THR A 131 -9.59 -9.65 3.69
N GLN A 132 -8.43 -10.24 4.00
CA GLN A 132 -7.71 -10.06 5.27
C GLN A 132 -6.45 -9.20 5.13
N ASN A 133 -6.36 -8.47 4.02
CA ASN A 133 -5.33 -7.48 3.70
C ASN A 133 -3.90 -8.05 3.64
N LEU A 134 -3.04 -7.36 2.88
CA LEU A 134 -1.63 -7.71 2.72
C LEU A 134 -0.76 -6.48 2.99
N ILE A 135 0.20 -6.62 3.89
CA ILE A 135 1.22 -5.60 4.12
C ILE A 135 2.54 -6.04 3.48
N ILE A 136 3.18 -5.13 2.75
CA ILE A 136 4.47 -5.35 2.10
C ILE A 136 5.48 -4.40 2.75
N VAL A 137 6.37 -4.92 3.58
CA VAL A 137 7.34 -4.11 4.31
C VAL A 137 8.72 -4.28 3.69
N GLY A 138 9.38 -3.18 3.32
CA GLY A 138 10.72 -3.24 2.75
C GLY A 138 11.30 -1.87 2.40
N ALA A 139 12.62 -1.73 2.46
CA ALA A 139 13.31 -0.49 2.10
C ALA A 139 13.10 -0.13 0.60
N PRO A 140 13.35 1.14 0.19
CA PRO A 140 13.46 1.50 -1.23
C PRO A 140 14.40 0.56 -2.00
N GLY A 141 14.09 0.24 -3.25
CA GLY A 141 14.91 -0.63 -4.11
C GLY A 141 14.71 -2.14 -3.94
N THR A 142 14.15 -2.59 -2.81
CA THR A 142 14.03 -4.03 -2.50
C THR A 142 13.09 -4.82 -3.42
N GLY A 143 12.18 -4.14 -4.14
CA GLY A 143 11.24 -4.77 -5.07
C GLY A 143 9.76 -4.69 -4.68
N LYS A 144 9.37 -3.85 -3.72
CA LYS A 144 7.96 -3.64 -3.32
C LYS A 144 7.04 -3.36 -4.51
N SER A 145 7.42 -2.42 -5.37
CA SER A 145 6.62 -2.05 -6.55
C SER A 145 6.46 -3.22 -7.52
N GLN A 146 7.44 -4.13 -7.62
CA GLN A 146 7.31 -5.35 -8.44
C GLN A 146 6.29 -6.34 -7.86
N ALA A 147 6.22 -6.45 -6.52
CA ALA A 147 5.20 -7.24 -5.84
C ALA A 147 3.79 -6.66 -6.08
N ILE A 148 3.64 -5.34 -5.96
CA ILE A 148 2.37 -4.63 -6.22
C ILE A 148 1.97 -4.76 -7.69
N ASN A 149 2.89 -4.57 -8.64
CA ASN A 149 2.64 -4.77 -10.07
C ASN A 149 2.08 -6.18 -10.35
N GLY A 150 2.67 -7.21 -9.73
CA GLY A 150 2.21 -8.59 -9.88
C GLY A 150 0.81 -8.83 -9.34
N LEU A 151 0.44 -8.15 -8.25
CA LEU A 151 -0.90 -8.21 -7.67
C LEU A 151 -1.92 -7.48 -8.53
N VAL A 152 -1.64 -6.24 -8.93
CA VAL A 152 -2.47 -5.44 -9.84
C VAL A 152 -2.74 -6.21 -11.14
N ALA A 153 -1.69 -6.77 -11.75
CA ALA A 153 -1.83 -7.59 -12.95
C ALA A 153 -2.66 -8.88 -12.73
N SER A 154 -2.66 -9.43 -11.52
CA SER A 154 -3.44 -10.63 -11.21
C SER A 154 -4.91 -10.30 -10.91
N ALA A 155 -5.18 -9.19 -10.22
CA ALA A 155 -6.52 -8.67 -9.98
C ALA A 155 -7.20 -8.27 -11.31
N LEU A 156 -6.49 -7.56 -12.18
CA LEU A 156 -6.98 -7.21 -13.52
C LEU A 156 -7.31 -8.43 -14.38
N ARG A 157 -6.51 -9.50 -14.32
CA ARG A 157 -6.81 -10.75 -15.05
C ARG A 157 -8.09 -11.45 -14.54
N ARG A 158 -8.52 -11.13 -13.32
CA ARG A 158 -9.77 -11.62 -12.73
C ARG A 158 -10.93 -10.64 -12.94
N ASP A 159 -10.70 -9.52 -13.61
CA ASP A 159 -11.68 -8.43 -13.75
C ASP A 159 -12.13 -7.86 -12.39
N ASP A 160 -11.25 -7.94 -11.38
CA ASP A 160 -11.54 -7.31 -10.09
C ASP A 160 -11.38 -5.80 -10.22
N ARG A 161 -12.29 -5.08 -9.56
CA ARG A 161 -12.19 -3.62 -9.44
C ARG A 161 -11.10 -3.22 -8.47
N MET A 162 -10.44 -2.11 -8.78
CA MET A 162 -9.42 -1.56 -7.92
C MET A 162 -9.42 -0.03 -7.82
N VAL A 163 -8.90 0.43 -6.70
CA VAL A 163 -8.50 1.80 -6.44
C VAL A 163 -6.99 1.77 -6.22
N VAL A 164 -6.25 2.50 -7.04
CA VAL A 164 -4.79 2.54 -6.96
C VAL A 164 -4.34 3.94 -6.59
N VAL A 165 -3.67 4.06 -5.45
CA VAL A 165 -2.94 5.26 -5.04
C VAL A 165 -1.54 5.18 -5.63
N ASP A 166 -1.34 5.88 -6.74
CA ASP A 166 -0.19 5.73 -7.63
C ASP A 166 0.55 7.06 -7.82
N PRO A 167 1.50 7.39 -6.91
CA PRO A 167 2.40 8.50 -7.11
C PRO A 167 3.12 8.39 -8.46
N ASN A 168 3.15 9.49 -9.20
CA ASN A 168 3.72 9.64 -10.55
C ASN A 168 3.03 8.84 -11.66
N GLY A 169 1.90 8.16 -11.41
CA GLY A 169 1.14 7.46 -12.44
C GLY A 169 1.87 6.25 -13.04
N SER A 170 2.81 5.65 -12.29
CA SER A 170 3.70 4.58 -12.76
C SER A 170 2.94 3.28 -13.06
N LEU A 171 2.00 2.90 -12.19
CA LEU A 171 1.13 1.74 -12.38
C LEU A 171 0.08 2.03 -13.43
N MET A 172 -0.56 3.21 -13.36
CA MET A 172 -1.58 3.64 -14.31
C MET A 172 -1.05 3.59 -15.75
N SER A 173 0.18 4.09 -15.98
CA SER A 173 0.80 4.08 -17.30
C SER A 173 0.88 2.68 -17.95
N ARG A 174 0.92 1.61 -17.14
CA ARG A 174 1.07 0.21 -17.56
C ARG A 174 -0.25 -0.56 -17.57
N PHE A 175 -1.19 -0.20 -16.69
CA PHE A 175 -2.37 -1.00 -16.37
C PHE A 175 -3.71 -0.30 -16.61
N TYR A 176 -3.71 0.96 -17.01
CA TYR A 176 -4.93 1.69 -17.37
C TYR A 176 -5.71 0.98 -18.48
N LEU A 177 -7.02 0.86 -18.28
CA LEU A 177 -7.99 0.34 -19.26
C LEU A 177 -8.97 1.44 -19.69
N PRO A 178 -9.48 1.41 -20.93
CA PRO A 178 -10.57 2.30 -21.33
C PRO A 178 -11.77 2.15 -20.38
N GLY A 179 -12.29 3.28 -19.89
CA GLY A 179 -13.37 3.31 -18.89
C GLY A 179 -12.87 3.48 -17.45
N ASP A 180 -11.55 3.36 -17.21
CA ASP A 180 -10.97 3.70 -15.92
C ASP A 180 -11.03 5.21 -15.63
N VAL A 181 -11.21 5.53 -14.36
CA VAL A 181 -11.35 6.87 -13.80
C VAL A 181 -9.99 7.38 -13.33
N VAL A 182 -9.62 8.60 -13.72
CA VAL A 182 -8.42 9.29 -13.22
C VAL A 182 -8.83 10.41 -12.27
N ILE A 183 -8.24 10.43 -11.08
CA ILE A 183 -8.42 11.48 -10.08
C ILE A 183 -7.07 12.18 -9.89
N ASN A 184 -6.92 13.33 -10.57
CA ASN A 184 -5.79 14.24 -10.43
C ASN A 184 -6.18 15.59 -11.04
N PRO A 185 -6.51 16.64 -10.26
CA PRO A 185 -6.94 17.94 -10.79
C PRO A 185 -5.98 18.61 -11.80
N TYR A 186 -4.73 18.18 -11.86
CA TYR A 186 -3.73 18.68 -12.79
C TYR A 186 -3.55 17.78 -14.02
N ASP A 187 -4.21 16.63 -14.10
CA ASP A 187 -4.20 15.76 -15.26
C ASP A 187 -5.40 16.05 -16.17
N ALA A 188 -5.18 16.15 -17.48
CA ALA A 188 -6.23 16.42 -18.46
C ALA A 188 -7.34 15.35 -18.50
N ARG A 189 -7.05 14.13 -18.01
CA ARG A 189 -8.01 13.02 -17.92
C ARG A 189 -8.84 13.03 -16.64
N CYS A 190 -8.60 13.99 -15.73
CA CYS A 190 -9.29 14.05 -14.46
C CYS A 190 -10.80 14.10 -14.65
N VAL A 191 -11.52 13.24 -13.93
CA VAL A 191 -12.97 13.37 -13.83
C VAL A 191 -13.36 14.66 -13.12
N GLY A 192 -14.49 15.23 -13.53
CA GLY A 192 -15.09 16.32 -12.79
C GLY A 192 -15.93 15.83 -11.63
N TRP A 193 -15.71 16.42 -10.46
CA TRP A 193 -16.22 15.96 -9.18
C TRP A 193 -16.51 17.14 -8.26
N SER A 194 -17.60 17.03 -7.49
CA SER A 194 -17.96 17.98 -6.44
C SER A 194 -18.34 17.23 -5.16
N LEU A 195 -18.28 17.90 -4.00
CA LEU A 195 -18.81 17.34 -2.75
C LEU A 195 -20.31 17.02 -2.87
N PHE A 196 -21.07 17.87 -3.57
CA PHE A 196 -22.52 17.70 -3.75
C PHE A 196 -22.88 16.44 -4.55
N ASN A 197 -21.97 15.93 -5.40
CA ASN A 197 -22.21 14.70 -6.17
C ASN A 197 -22.37 13.46 -5.29
N GLU A 198 -21.97 13.51 -4.02
CA GLU A 198 -22.00 12.39 -3.09
C GLU A 198 -23.19 12.42 -2.11
N VAL A 199 -24.03 13.45 -2.20
CA VAL A 199 -25.19 13.69 -1.32
C VAL A 199 -26.44 13.05 -1.91
N ASP A 200 -27.01 12.07 -1.19
CA ASP A 200 -28.34 11.50 -1.46
C ASP A 200 -29.31 11.73 -0.28
N HIS A 201 -28.78 11.83 0.94
CA HIS A 201 -29.54 11.92 2.18
C HIS A 201 -28.96 13.00 3.11
N GLY A 202 -29.77 13.54 4.03
CA GLY A 202 -29.34 14.61 4.94
C GLY A 202 -28.13 14.27 5.82
N PHE A 203 -27.95 13.01 6.22
CA PHE A 203 -26.76 12.62 7.01
C PHE A 203 -25.45 12.62 6.18
N ASP A 204 -25.54 12.72 4.85
CA ASP A 204 -24.35 12.72 4.01
C ASP A 204 -23.52 13.99 4.23
N PHE A 205 -24.12 15.14 4.55
CA PHE A 205 -23.37 16.39 4.78
C PHE A 205 -22.34 16.27 5.91
N GLU A 206 -22.72 15.68 7.04
CA GLU A 206 -21.80 15.43 8.16
C GLU A 206 -20.68 14.46 7.73
N ARG A 207 -21.03 13.36 7.06
CA ARG A 207 -20.05 12.37 6.61
C ARG A 207 -19.05 12.99 5.62
N LEU A 208 -19.54 13.78 4.67
CA LEU A 208 -18.71 14.47 3.68
C LEU A 208 -17.79 15.50 4.35
N ALA A 209 -18.27 16.21 5.37
CA ALA A 209 -17.43 17.11 6.14
C ALA A 209 -16.29 16.37 6.85
N HIS A 210 -16.57 15.19 7.42
CA HIS A 210 -15.54 14.31 8.00
C HIS A 210 -14.51 13.80 6.99
N SER A 211 -14.92 13.50 5.75
CA SER A 211 -13.99 13.14 4.68
C SER A 211 -13.18 14.35 4.17
N ALA A 212 -13.81 15.53 4.07
CA ALA A 212 -13.19 16.76 3.59
C ALA A 212 -12.14 17.32 4.57
N ILE A 213 -12.41 17.22 5.88
CA ILE A 213 -11.55 17.71 6.94
C ILE A 213 -11.07 16.50 7.77
N PRO A 214 -9.89 15.92 7.47
CA PRO A 214 -9.41 14.72 8.14
C PRO A 214 -9.15 14.93 9.64
N PRO A 215 -9.04 13.86 10.43
CA PRO A 215 -8.65 13.95 11.84
C PRO A 215 -7.29 14.65 12.03
N GLN A 216 -7.21 15.58 12.99
CA GLN A 216 -5.99 16.31 13.34
C GLN A 216 -5.26 15.65 14.51
N ASN A 217 -3.96 15.93 14.60
CA ASN A 217 -3.14 15.49 15.74
C ASN A 217 -3.20 16.51 16.87
N GLY A 218 -3.57 16.03 18.06
CA GLY A 218 -3.75 16.85 19.26
C GLY A 218 -5.21 17.25 19.46
N ASP A 219 -5.67 17.15 20.71
CA ASP A 219 -7.08 17.30 21.07
C ASP A 219 -7.65 18.66 20.66
N GLN A 220 -6.90 19.75 20.92
CA GLN A 220 -7.33 21.10 20.54
C GLN A 220 -7.42 21.30 19.02
N ALA A 221 -6.49 20.71 18.25
CA ALA A 221 -6.53 20.82 16.80
C ALA A 221 -7.71 20.03 16.22
N GLU A 222 -8.05 18.89 16.82
CA GLU A 222 -9.20 18.08 16.43
C GLU A 222 -10.53 18.73 16.84
N GLU A 223 -10.59 19.42 17.98
CA GLU A 223 -11.75 20.21 18.39
C GLU A 223 -12.08 21.31 17.37
N TRP A 224 -11.06 22.08 16.94
CA TRP A 224 -11.24 23.10 15.90
C TRP A 224 -11.61 22.52 14.54
N ALA A 225 -11.06 21.36 14.19
CA ALA A 225 -11.48 20.62 13.01
C ALA A 225 -12.94 20.16 13.13
N GLY A 226 -13.39 19.73 14.32
CA GLY A 226 -14.78 19.38 14.59
C GLY A 226 -15.74 20.52 14.31
N TYR A 227 -15.44 21.72 14.80
CA TYR A 227 -16.28 22.90 14.53
C TYR A 227 -16.26 23.31 13.05
N ALA A 228 -15.11 23.20 12.39
CA ALA A 228 -15.02 23.45 10.96
C ALA A 228 -15.84 22.45 10.14
N ARG A 229 -15.94 21.18 10.57
CA ARG A 229 -16.81 20.19 9.94
C ARG A 229 -18.29 20.54 10.11
N ALA A 230 -18.70 21.00 11.29
CA ALA A 230 -20.07 21.45 11.53
C ALA A 230 -20.44 22.62 10.62
N VAL A 231 -19.60 23.66 10.57
CA VAL A 231 -19.81 24.82 9.68
C VAL A 231 -19.87 24.42 8.21
N LEU A 232 -18.99 23.51 7.77
CA LEU A 232 -19.01 22.99 6.41
C LEU A 232 -20.30 22.22 6.11
N ALA A 233 -20.72 21.32 6.99
CA ALA A 233 -21.92 20.51 6.82
C ALA A 233 -23.19 21.40 6.75
N ASP A 234 -23.32 22.36 7.67
CA ASP A 234 -24.45 23.29 7.70
C ASP A 234 -24.48 24.18 6.44
N THR A 235 -23.31 24.67 6.02
CA THR A 235 -23.21 25.49 4.80
C THR A 235 -23.60 24.68 3.57
N MET A 236 -23.14 23.43 3.45
CA MET A 236 -23.52 22.56 2.34
C MET A 236 -25.02 22.23 2.37
N ASN A 237 -25.57 21.92 3.54
CA ASN A 237 -27.00 21.62 3.70
C ASN A 237 -27.87 22.82 3.33
N LYS A 238 -27.49 24.03 3.76
CA LYS A 238 -28.23 25.24 3.42
C LYS A 238 -28.16 25.58 1.93
N LEU A 239 -26.97 25.46 1.33
CA LEU A 239 -26.81 25.60 -0.13
C LEU A 239 -27.64 24.57 -0.91
N ASP A 240 -27.79 23.36 -0.37
CA ASP A 240 -28.65 22.32 -0.95
C ASP A 240 -30.13 22.73 -0.95
N GLN A 241 -30.60 23.27 0.19
CA GLN A 241 -31.98 23.74 0.36
C GLN A 241 -32.29 24.96 -0.52
N ASP A 242 -31.29 25.80 -0.76
CA ASP A 242 -31.39 26.98 -1.63
C ASP A 242 -31.20 26.65 -3.13
N ASP A 243 -31.07 25.36 -3.51
CA ASP A 243 -30.80 24.90 -4.88
C ASP A 243 -29.49 25.49 -5.49
N MET A 244 -28.50 25.73 -4.62
CA MET A 244 -27.18 26.30 -4.95
C MET A 244 -26.06 25.27 -4.77
N ARG A 245 -26.21 24.09 -5.38
CA ARG A 245 -25.22 22.98 -5.36
C ARG A 245 -23.97 23.28 -6.21
N ASP A 246 -23.22 24.31 -5.84
CA ASP A 246 -22.04 24.79 -6.56
C ASP A 246 -20.81 24.90 -5.64
N MET A 247 -19.70 24.29 -6.08
CA MET A 247 -18.43 24.32 -5.34
C MET A 247 -17.78 25.70 -5.33
N VAL A 248 -18.01 26.52 -6.36
CA VAL A 248 -17.50 27.89 -6.40
C VAL A 248 -18.17 28.73 -5.32
N THR A 249 -19.50 28.68 -5.24
CA THR A 249 -20.31 29.35 -4.22
C THR A 249 -19.96 28.87 -2.80
N LEU A 250 -19.88 27.56 -2.58
CA LEU A 250 -19.46 26.98 -1.29
C LEU A 250 -18.08 27.50 -0.86
N THR A 251 -17.12 27.49 -1.79
CA THR A 251 -15.76 27.96 -1.49
C THR A 251 -15.73 29.46 -1.24
N ASP A 252 -16.45 30.26 -2.03
CA ASP A 252 -16.47 31.71 -1.89
C ASP A 252 -17.04 32.10 -0.53
N LEU A 253 -18.18 31.52 -0.10
CA LEU A 253 -18.77 31.74 1.22
C LEU A 253 -17.85 31.37 2.39
N LEU A 254 -17.19 30.19 2.31
CA LEU A 254 -16.38 29.68 3.43
C LEU A 254 -14.97 30.31 3.50
N VAL A 255 -14.44 30.81 2.38
CA VAL A 255 -13.02 31.15 2.25
C VAL A 255 -12.77 32.61 1.87
N ARG A 256 -13.60 33.21 1.00
CA ARG A 256 -13.33 34.54 0.42
C ARG A 256 -14.21 35.64 0.98
N GLU A 257 -15.48 35.33 1.22
CA GLU A 257 -16.44 36.31 1.70
C GLU A 257 -16.09 36.82 3.09
N GLN A 258 -16.58 38.03 3.39
CA GLN A 258 -16.36 38.63 4.70
C GLN A 258 -17.14 37.85 5.76
N ARG A 259 -16.56 37.73 6.96
CA ARG A 259 -17.17 36.99 8.09
C ARG A 259 -18.65 37.33 8.34
N PRO A 260 -19.09 38.61 8.29
CA PRO A 260 -20.50 38.94 8.50
C PRO A 260 -21.44 38.33 7.45
N VAL A 261 -20.96 38.09 6.22
CA VAL A 261 -21.75 37.45 5.16
C VAL A 261 -22.00 35.99 5.50
N LEU A 262 -20.96 35.24 5.86
CA LEU A 262 -21.09 33.85 6.28
C LEU A 262 -21.92 33.72 7.56
N GLN A 263 -21.69 34.60 8.54
CA GLN A 263 -22.47 34.64 9.78
C GLN A 263 -23.95 34.87 9.52
N LYS A 264 -24.29 35.84 8.67
CA LYS A 264 -25.68 36.11 8.27
C LYS A 264 -26.27 34.93 7.50
N TYR A 265 -25.49 34.32 6.61
CA TYR A 265 -25.95 33.17 5.84
C TYR A 265 -26.26 31.97 6.74
N LEU A 266 -25.54 31.79 7.86
CA LEU A 266 -25.72 30.68 8.79
C LEU A 266 -26.55 31.03 10.05
N GLU A 267 -27.26 32.17 10.06
CA GLU A 267 -27.91 32.70 11.27
C GLU A 267 -29.07 31.83 11.80
N ASP A 268 -29.64 30.98 10.96
CA ASP A 268 -30.74 30.05 11.20
C ASP A 268 -30.27 28.59 11.29
N THR A 269 -28.96 28.34 11.34
CA THR A 269 -28.35 27.00 11.45
C THR A 269 -27.76 26.77 12.84
N ASP A 270 -27.45 25.52 13.18
CA ASP A 270 -26.81 25.16 14.45
C ASP A 270 -25.40 25.76 14.59
N SER A 271 -24.76 26.11 13.47
CA SER A 271 -23.46 26.81 13.43
C SER A 271 -23.49 28.27 13.91
N VAL A 272 -24.65 28.88 14.15
CA VAL A 272 -24.76 30.29 14.58
C VAL A 272 -23.92 30.60 15.84
N GLY A 273 -23.83 29.63 16.75
CA GLY A 273 -23.08 29.77 18.01
C GLY A 273 -21.58 30.01 17.81
N PHE A 274 -21.00 29.54 16.71
CA PHE A 274 -19.57 29.73 16.40
C PHE A 274 -19.22 31.16 15.99
N PHE A 275 -20.23 32.01 15.74
CA PHE A 275 -20.08 33.41 15.34
C PHE A 275 -20.57 34.39 16.43
N ALA A 276 -20.71 33.93 17.67
CA ALA A 276 -21.05 34.81 18.80
C ALA A 276 -19.99 35.91 19.01
N LYS A 277 -20.41 37.07 19.57
CA LYS A 277 -19.54 38.26 19.72
C LYS A 277 -18.29 38.03 20.56
N ASP A 278 -18.29 37.03 21.44
CA ASP A 278 -17.18 36.63 22.31
C ASP A 278 -16.37 35.44 21.78
N ALA A 279 -16.72 34.91 20.59
CA ALA A 279 -16.12 33.73 20.00
C ALA A 279 -15.04 34.02 18.92
N ASP A 280 -14.61 35.26 18.74
CA ASP A 280 -13.72 35.71 17.64
C ASP A 280 -12.50 34.82 17.38
N ARG A 281 -11.86 34.33 18.46
CA ARG A 281 -10.69 33.43 18.37
C ARG A 281 -11.07 32.05 17.83
N ALA A 282 -12.20 31.51 18.27
CA ALA A 282 -12.71 30.22 17.79
C ALA A 282 -13.14 30.34 16.32
N THR A 283 -13.89 31.39 15.97
CA THR A 283 -14.29 31.69 14.59
C THR A 283 -13.09 31.79 13.66
N ALA A 284 -12.03 32.52 14.05
CA ALA A 284 -10.81 32.63 13.26
C ALA A 284 -10.15 31.26 13.03
N SER A 285 -10.10 30.41 14.06
CA SER A 285 -9.51 29.07 13.98
C SER A 285 -10.29 28.13 13.06
N ILE A 286 -11.62 28.22 13.09
CA ILE A 286 -12.52 27.51 12.17
C ILE A 286 -12.27 27.93 10.72
N ILE A 287 -12.24 29.24 10.45
CA ILE A 287 -12.00 29.78 9.10
C ILE A 287 -10.62 29.39 8.58
N PHE A 288 -9.58 29.39 9.41
CA PHE A 288 -8.25 28.91 9.00
C PHE A 288 -8.25 27.43 8.63
N THR A 289 -9.02 26.61 9.35
CA THR A 289 -9.17 25.19 9.06
C THR A 289 -9.91 24.97 7.74
N LEU A 290 -11.02 25.68 7.51
CA LEU A 290 -11.75 25.67 6.25
C LEU A 290 -10.87 26.11 5.07
N ASN A 291 -10.10 27.19 5.24
CA ASN A 291 -9.13 27.67 4.25
C ASN A 291 -8.11 26.60 3.85
N ARG A 292 -7.67 25.77 4.80
CA ARG A 292 -6.68 24.73 4.54
C ARG A 292 -7.24 23.58 3.71
N TYR A 293 -8.47 23.14 3.99
CA TYR A 293 -9.04 21.92 3.41
C TYR A 293 -10.02 22.16 2.26
N ILE A 294 -10.77 23.26 2.28
CA ILE A 294 -11.83 23.56 1.29
C ILE A 294 -11.30 24.37 0.12
N ARG A 295 -10.41 25.34 0.36
CA ARG A 295 -9.81 26.16 -0.72
C ARG A 295 -9.18 25.32 -1.84
N PRO A 296 -8.45 24.20 -1.56
CA PRO A 296 -7.88 23.37 -2.62
C PRO A 296 -8.92 22.69 -3.52
N LEU A 297 -10.13 22.43 -3.02
CA LEU A 297 -11.20 21.74 -3.75
C LEU A 297 -11.66 22.52 -4.99
N ARG A 298 -11.52 23.85 -5.00
CA ARG A 298 -11.82 24.71 -6.17
C ARG A 298 -11.01 24.34 -7.43
N ARG A 299 -9.88 23.65 -7.28
CA ARG A 299 -9.06 23.24 -8.42
C ARG A 299 -9.62 22.03 -9.15
N ILE A 300 -10.51 21.28 -8.51
CA ILE A 300 -11.10 20.07 -9.08
C ILE A 300 -11.99 20.47 -10.27
N PRO A 301 -11.98 19.71 -11.37
CA PRO A 301 -12.94 19.89 -12.44
C PRO A 301 -14.39 19.79 -12.00
N ASP A 302 -15.23 20.70 -12.50
CA ASP A 302 -16.67 20.50 -12.42
C ASP A 302 -17.07 19.33 -13.30
N GLY A 303 -18.00 18.52 -12.80
CA GLY A 303 -18.53 17.35 -13.46
C GLY A 303 -19.37 16.54 -12.50
N ASP A 304 -19.94 15.46 -12.98
CA ASP A 304 -20.94 14.69 -12.27
C ASP A 304 -20.38 13.41 -11.62
N PHE A 305 -19.08 13.13 -11.72
CA PHE A 305 -18.52 11.91 -11.16
C PHE A 305 -18.86 11.78 -9.67
N SER A 306 -19.27 10.58 -9.25
CA SER A 306 -19.58 10.25 -7.86
C SER A 306 -18.94 8.91 -7.52
N ILE A 307 -18.19 8.89 -6.42
CA ILE A 307 -17.60 7.69 -5.85
C ILE A 307 -18.71 6.73 -5.38
N ARG A 308 -19.82 7.26 -4.83
CA ARG A 308 -20.98 6.43 -4.47
C ARG A 308 -21.54 5.71 -5.70
N ARG A 309 -21.87 6.45 -6.77
CA ARG A 309 -22.43 5.86 -8.00
C ARG A 309 -21.45 4.89 -8.64
N TRP A 310 -20.15 5.23 -8.62
CA TRP A 310 -19.10 4.31 -9.05
C TRP A 310 -19.09 3.04 -8.19
N MET A 311 -19.15 3.14 -6.86
CA MET A 311 -19.10 2.00 -5.94
C MET A 311 -20.19 0.97 -6.25
N SER A 312 -21.42 1.44 -6.47
CA SER A 312 -22.57 0.59 -6.78
C SER A 312 -22.57 0.08 -8.23
N ASN A 313 -21.82 0.70 -9.15
CA ASN A 313 -21.70 0.25 -10.54
C ASN A 313 -20.53 -0.73 -10.72
N GLU A 314 -20.84 -2.02 -10.90
CA GLU A 314 -19.82 -3.07 -11.12
C GLU A 314 -19.04 -2.89 -12.43
N ASN A 315 -19.58 -2.18 -13.41
CA ASN A 315 -18.91 -1.88 -14.68
C ASN A 315 -18.23 -0.51 -14.70
N GLY A 316 -18.05 0.13 -13.53
CA GLY A 316 -17.48 1.49 -13.41
C GLY A 316 -15.97 1.60 -13.65
N GLY A 317 -15.30 0.52 -14.07
CA GLY A 317 -13.84 0.48 -14.23
C GLY A 317 -13.08 0.65 -12.91
N ASN A 318 -11.80 0.98 -13.03
CA ASN A 318 -10.88 1.19 -11.89
C ASN A 318 -10.66 2.67 -11.62
N ILE A 319 -10.30 3.02 -10.38
CA ILE A 319 -9.90 4.39 -10.01
C ILE A 319 -8.38 4.47 -9.87
N TRP A 320 -7.79 5.46 -10.53
CA TRP A 320 -6.39 5.83 -10.42
C TRP A 320 -6.26 7.20 -9.75
N LEU A 321 -5.81 7.22 -8.50
CA LEU A 321 -5.43 8.45 -7.80
C LEU A 321 -3.96 8.71 -8.06
N THR A 322 -3.67 9.74 -8.86
CA THR A 322 -2.30 10.05 -9.29
C THR A 322 -1.93 11.48 -8.95
N TRP A 323 -0.63 11.72 -8.82
CA TRP A 323 -0.05 13.07 -8.73
C TRP A 323 1.43 12.97 -9.09
N ARG A 324 2.02 14.07 -9.55
CA ARG A 324 3.48 14.21 -9.59
C ARG A 324 3.99 14.64 -8.21
N GLU A 325 5.21 14.25 -7.83
CA GLU A 325 5.75 14.62 -6.51
C GLU A 325 5.78 16.15 -6.25
N ASP A 326 5.92 16.98 -7.28
CA ASP A 326 5.84 18.45 -7.18
C ASP A 326 4.41 18.97 -6.95
N GLN A 327 3.37 18.20 -7.29
CA GLN A 327 1.96 18.50 -7.03
C GLN A 327 1.53 18.11 -5.60
N ARG A 328 2.34 17.32 -4.89
CA ARG A 328 1.97 16.71 -3.59
C ARG A 328 1.53 17.74 -2.55
N THR A 329 2.22 18.88 -2.47
CA THR A 329 1.89 19.95 -1.53
C THR A 329 0.52 20.57 -1.83
N ALA A 330 0.17 20.71 -3.11
CA ALA A 330 -1.09 21.30 -3.53
C ALA A 330 -2.28 20.33 -3.37
N LEU A 331 -2.05 19.04 -3.62
CA LEU A 331 -3.08 17.99 -3.55
C LEU A 331 -3.20 17.32 -2.17
N GLY A 332 -2.28 17.62 -1.25
CA GLY A 332 -2.24 17.05 0.10
C GLY A 332 -3.58 17.11 0.85
N PRO A 333 -4.34 18.21 0.77
CA PRO A 333 -5.68 18.29 1.39
C PRO A 333 -6.78 17.55 0.62
N THR A 334 -6.61 17.28 -0.67
CA THR A 334 -7.67 16.77 -1.55
C THR A 334 -7.62 15.24 -1.72
N ILE A 335 -6.43 14.65 -1.86
CA ILE A 335 -6.25 13.18 -1.96
C ILE A 335 -6.93 12.43 -0.80
N PRO A 336 -6.77 12.86 0.47
CA PRO A 336 -7.45 12.25 1.61
C PRO A 336 -8.97 12.19 1.45
N VAL A 337 -9.60 13.20 0.85
CA VAL A 337 -11.06 13.27 0.69
C VAL A 337 -11.57 12.12 -0.15
N TRP A 338 -11.03 11.94 -1.36
CA TRP A 338 -11.47 10.84 -2.23
C TRP A 338 -11.18 9.47 -1.63
N LEU A 339 -10.04 9.29 -0.96
CA LEU A 339 -9.72 8.02 -0.32
C LEU A 339 -10.66 7.72 0.85
N ASP A 340 -10.95 8.71 1.69
CA ASP A 340 -11.88 8.54 2.80
C ASP A 340 -13.28 8.21 2.31
N LEU A 341 -13.74 8.88 1.24
CA LEU A 341 -15.02 8.59 0.60
C LEU A 341 -15.09 7.15 0.06
N ILE A 342 -14.04 6.66 -0.59
CA ILE A 342 -13.98 5.27 -1.06
C ILE A 342 -14.13 4.30 0.12
N TYR A 343 -13.43 4.55 1.22
CA TYR A 343 -13.51 3.72 2.43
C TYR A 343 -14.88 3.84 3.13
N ALA A 344 -15.49 5.01 3.13
CA ALA A 344 -16.85 5.19 3.65
C ALA A 344 -17.88 4.44 2.80
N MET A 345 -17.79 4.57 1.46
CA MET A 345 -18.77 4.00 0.54
C MET A 345 -18.76 2.48 0.53
N ILE A 346 -17.59 1.84 0.60
CA ILE A 346 -17.52 0.37 0.66
C ILE A 346 -18.16 -0.18 1.95
N LEU A 347 -18.17 0.58 3.04
CA LEU A 347 -18.83 0.17 4.29
C LEU A 347 -20.35 0.33 4.24
N SER A 348 -20.87 1.20 3.36
CA SER A 348 -22.31 1.41 3.16
C SER A 348 -22.93 0.37 2.21
N GLU A 349 -22.12 -0.32 1.42
CA GLU A 349 -22.58 -1.33 0.48
C GLU A 349 -23.09 -2.61 1.15
N ALA A 350 -23.97 -3.35 0.49
CA ALA A 350 -24.47 -4.61 1.02
C ALA A 350 -23.32 -5.63 1.18
N PRO A 351 -23.29 -6.42 2.28
CA PRO A 351 -22.34 -7.50 2.42
C PRO A 351 -22.48 -8.49 1.26
N THR A 352 -21.38 -8.78 0.58
CA THR A 352 -21.34 -9.72 -0.52
C THR A 352 -20.02 -10.46 -0.51
N PHE A 353 -20.08 -11.77 -0.71
CA PHE A 353 -18.90 -12.59 -0.91
C PHE A 353 -18.33 -12.40 -2.32
N ASP A 354 -19.12 -11.85 -3.24
CA ASP A 354 -18.78 -11.88 -4.65
C ASP A 354 -17.87 -10.75 -5.10
N ARG A 355 -18.09 -9.57 -4.54
CA ARG A 355 -17.30 -8.38 -4.83
C ARG A 355 -15.87 -8.52 -4.33
N ARG A 356 -14.92 -8.02 -5.11
CA ARG A 356 -13.56 -7.75 -4.67
C ARG A 356 -13.21 -6.33 -5.08
N LEU A 357 -12.96 -5.48 -4.09
CA LEU A 357 -12.44 -4.15 -4.30
C LEU A 357 -11.03 -4.09 -3.73
N TRP A 358 -10.04 -4.07 -4.62
CA TRP A 358 -8.65 -3.92 -4.21
C TRP A 358 -8.31 -2.46 -4.00
N VAL A 359 -7.71 -2.12 -2.87
CA VAL A 359 -7.12 -0.80 -2.65
C VAL A 359 -5.62 -0.96 -2.53
N TYR A 360 -4.91 -0.54 -3.56
CA TYR A 360 -3.45 -0.61 -3.64
C TYR A 360 -2.84 0.70 -3.21
N LYS A 361 -1.86 0.63 -2.30
CA LYS A 361 -1.12 1.78 -1.83
C LYS A 361 0.36 1.46 -1.75
N ASP A 362 1.16 2.11 -2.59
CA ASP A 362 2.61 1.87 -2.64
C ASP A 362 3.33 2.26 -1.33
N GLU A 363 2.86 3.33 -0.68
CA GLU A 363 3.37 3.77 0.62
C GLU A 363 2.22 4.09 1.57
N LEU A 364 1.91 3.23 2.53
CA LEU A 364 0.78 3.32 3.47
C LEU A 364 0.93 4.51 4.43
N ALA A 365 2.15 4.90 4.80
CA ALA A 365 2.37 6.02 5.70
C ALA A 365 2.01 7.38 5.09
N SER A 366 1.96 7.50 3.75
CA SER A 366 1.66 8.77 3.06
C SER A 366 0.19 9.23 3.15
N LEU A 367 -0.70 8.43 3.75
CA LEU A 367 -2.16 8.66 3.76
C LEU A 367 -2.54 9.87 4.64
N GLY A 368 -1.72 10.16 5.65
CA GLY A 368 -2.18 10.90 6.83
C GLY A 368 -3.27 10.11 7.57
N ARG A 369 -4.01 10.79 8.44
CA ARG A 369 -5.16 10.20 9.13
C ARG A 369 -6.42 10.38 8.29
N LEU A 370 -7.12 9.29 8.02
CA LEU A 370 -8.45 9.30 7.42
C LEU A 370 -9.47 8.86 8.46
N TYR A 371 -10.69 9.39 8.36
CA TYR A 371 -11.76 9.13 9.33
C TYR A 371 -12.27 7.68 9.20
N SER A 372 -12.46 7.21 7.97
CA SER A 372 -13.10 5.94 7.63
C SER A 372 -12.11 4.78 7.49
N PHE A 373 -10.81 5.05 7.39
CA PHE A 373 -9.80 4.04 7.04
C PHE A 373 -9.70 2.89 8.06
N GLU A 374 -9.57 3.18 9.35
CA GLU A 374 -9.44 2.13 10.37
C GLU A 374 -10.68 1.22 10.39
N ALA A 375 -11.87 1.84 10.36
CA ALA A 375 -13.13 1.12 10.27
C ALA A 375 -13.22 0.27 9.01
N ALA A 376 -12.76 0.79 7.86
CA ALA A 376 -12.79 0.07 6.58
C ALA A 376 -11.85 -1.14 6.58
N VAL A 377 -10.60 -0.99 7.03
CA VAL A 377 -9.64 -2.11 7.06
C VAL A 377 -10.09 -3.20 8.03
N SER A 378 -10.78 -2.84 9.12
CA SER A 378 -11.29 -3.78 10.13
C SER A 378 -12.61 -4.46 9.73
N LYS A 379 -13.58 -3.69 9.23
CA LYS A 379 -14.97 -4.14 8.97
C LYS A 379 -15.27 -4.41 7.50
N GLY A 380 -14.42 -3.96 6.57
CA GLY A 380 -14.61 -4.05 5.13
C GLY A 380 -14.55 -5.47 4.55
N ARG A 381 -14.06 -6.44 5.33
CA ARG A 381 -13.94 -7.84 4.91
C ARG A 381 -15.25 -8.42 4.35
N LYS A 382 -16.38 -8.16 5.02
CA LYS A 382 -17.71 -8.67 4.60
C LYS A 382 -18.27 -7.95 3.37
N HIS A 383 -17.67 -6.83 2.99
CA HIS A 383 -18.03 -6.04 1.82
C HIS A 383 -17.07 -6.29 0.64
N GLY A 384 -16.10 -7.21 0.79
CA GLY A 384 -15.16 -7.57 -0.27
C GLY A 384 -13.95 -6.64 -0.40
N LEU A 385 -13.67 -5.79 0.60
CA LEU A 385 -12.51 -4.91 0.60
C LEU A 385 -11.20 -5.72 0.78
N CYS A 386 -10.22 -5.44 -0.07
CA CYS A 386 -8.89 -6.03 -0.05
C CYS A 386 -7.82 -4.93 -0.07
N VAL A 387 -7.22 -4.61 1.07
CA VAL A 387 -6.20 -3.55 1.15
C VAL A 387 -4.80 -4.14 1.02
N VAL A 388 -4.00 -3.57 0.11
CA VAL A 388 -2.57 -3.86 -0.06
C VAL A 388 -1.78 -2.60 0.23
N GLY A 389 -1.02 -2.61 1.34
CA GLY A 389 -0.21 -1.48 1.77
C GLY A 389 1.28 -1.79 1.71
N GLY A 390 2.04 -1.01 0.95
CA GLY A 390 3.50 -0.98 1.04
C GLY A 390 3.95 -0.10 2.20
N VAL A 391 4.98 -0.48 2.94
CA VAL A 391 5.57 0.33 4.02
C VAL A 391 7.08 0.28 3.89
N GLN A 392 7.72 1.44 3.75
CA GLN A 392 9.17 1.55 3.78
C GLN A 392 9.73 1.47 5.20
N ASP A 393 9.14 2.23 6.12
CA ASP A 393 9.51 2.25 7.52
C ASP A 393 8.27 2.26 8.42
N LEU A 394 8.20 1.27 9.31
CA LEU A 394 7.16 1.17 10.35
C LEU A 394 7.21 2.34 11.33
N VAL A 395 8.38 2.98 11.53
CA VAL A 395 8.50 4.18 12.39
C VAL A 395 7.80 5.37 11.75
N GLN A 396 7.93 5.54 10.44
CA GLN A 396 7.25 6.62 9.71
C GLN A 396 5.73 6.44 9.78
N MET A 397 5.25 5.19 9.76
CA MET A 397 3.84 4.88 9.96
C MET A 397 3.34 5.33 11.35
N ASP A 398 4.10 5.04 12.41
CA ASP A 398 3.77 5.49 13.77
C ASP A 398 3.73 7.03 13.86
N MET A 399 4.64 7.74 13.20
CA MET A 399 4.67 9.20 13.19
C MET A 399 3.47 9.82 12.45
N GLN A 400 3.00 9.19 11.38
CA GLN A 400 1.93 9.74 10.53
C GLN A 400 0.53 9.43 11.08
N LEU A 401 0.32 8.23 11.60
CA LEU A 401 -0.98 7.79 12.12
C LEU A 401 -1.14 8.00 13.64
N GLY A 402 -0.03 8.10 14.38
CA GLY A 402 0.03 7.92 15.81
C GLY A 402 0.30 6.47 16.19
N GLU A 403 0.98 6.24 17.32
CA GLU A 403 1.47 4.91 17.70
C GLU A 403 0.35 3.88 17.91
N LEU A 404 -0.72 4.23 18.62
CA LEU A 404 -1.84 3.31 18.89
C LEU A 404 -2.65 3.03 17.62
N PRO A 405 -3.08 4.03 16.83
CA PRO A 405 -3.76 3.78 15.55
C PRO A 405 -2.90 2.98 14.56
N ALA A 406 -1.59 3.25 14.47
CA ALA A 406 -0.69 2.50 13.60
C ALA A 406 -0.67 1.00 13.97
N LYS A 407 -0.57 0.68 15.27
CA LYS A 407 -0.65 -0.71 15.76
C LYS A 407 -2.01 -1.35 15.46
N ALA A 408 -3.11 -0.62 15.66
CA ALA A 408 -4.46 -1.12 15.37
C ALA A 408 -4.64 -1.44 13.89
N VAL A 409 -4.22 -0.52 13.01
CA VAL A 409 -4.25 -0.70 11.54
C VAL A 409 -3.39 -1.90 11.14
N LEU A 410 -2.13 -1.99 11.60
CA LEU A 410 -1.23 -3.10 11.29
C LEU A 410 -1.80 -4.46 11.71
N SER A 411 -2.54 -4.52 12.83
CA SER A 411 -3.18 -5.76 13.29
C SER A 411 -4.24 -6.31 12.34
N CYS A 412 -4.79 -5.46 11.47
CA CYS A 412 -5.78 -5.83 10.47
C CYS A 412 -5.16 -6.41 9.18
N PHE A 413 -3.83 -6.35 9.03
CA PHE A 413 -3.10 -6.98 7.93
C PHE A 413 -2.65 -8.38 8.34
N ARG A 414 -3.39 -9.40 7.90
CA ARG A 414 -3.13 -10.79 8.28
C ARG A 414 -2.03 -11.45 7.45
N SER A 415 -1.77 -10.94 6.25
CA SER A 415 -0.71 -11.42 5.37
C SER A 415 0.43 -10.40 5.32
N LEU A 416 1.66 -10.90 5.28
CA LEU A 416 2.90 -10.12 5.31
C LEU A 416 3.85 -10.62 4.21
N LEU A 417 4.37 -9.68 3.42
CA LEU A 417 5.60 -9.86 2.65
C LEU A 417 6.69 -8.99 3.29
N ALA A 418 7.61 -9.62 4.03
CA ALA A 418 8.75 -8.95 4.64
C ALA A 418 9.96 -9.03 3.72
N MET A 419 10.46 -7.87 3.30
CA MET A 419 11.60 -7.71 2.39
C MET A 419 12.77 -7.06 3.14
N GLY A 420 13.89 -6.83 2.44
CA GLY A 420 15.07 -6.19 3.01
C GLY A 420 14.74 -4.89 3.75
N GLY A 421 15.31 -4.68 4.93
CA GLY A 421 15.07 -3.48 5.73
C GLY A 421 16.36 -2.71 5.99
N ALA A 422 16.33 -1.38 5.85
CA ALA A 422 17.48 -0.52 6.11
C ALA A 422 17.65 -0.18 7.61
N ASN A 423 16.56 -0.18 8.38
CA ASN A 423 16.52 0.27 9.77
C ASN A 423 16.46 -0.93 10.74
N ALA A 424 17.28 -0.90 11.80
CA ALA A 424 17.33 -1.92 12.85
C ALA A 424 15.99 -2.07 13.60
N LEU A 425 15.27 -0.97 13.86
CA LEU A 425 13.99 -1.03 14.56
C LEU A 425 12.92 -1.71 13.69
N THR A 426 12.89 -1.37 12.40
CA THR A 426 11.95 -1.94 11.43
C THR A 426 12.23 -3.42 11.19
N THR A 427 13.50 -3.83 11.04
CA THR A 427 13.89 -5.24 10.88
C THR A 427 13.61 -6.06 12.14
N LYS A 428 13.79 -5.49 13.34
CA LYS A 428 13.37 -6.12 14.60
C LYS A 428 11.86 -6.35 14.64
N ARG A 429 11.06 -5.32 14.36
CA ARG A 429 9.59 -5.45 14.30
C ARG A 429 9.14 -6.45 13.23
N MET A 430 9.78 -6.47 12.05
CA MET A 430 9.49 -7.48 11.02
C MET A 430 9.79 -8.90 11.50
N SER A 431 10.92 -9.12 12.18
CA SER A 431 11.27 -10.40 12.82
C SER A 431 10.25 -10.83 13.87
N GLU A 432 9.71 -9.88 14.64
CA GLU A 432 8.62 -10.12 15.60
C GLU A 432 7.28 -10.45 14.90
N MET A 433 6.93 -9.75 13.80
CA MET A 433 5.73 -10.04 12.99
C MET A 433 5.79 -11.42 12.32
N ILE A 434 6.98 -11.84 11.86
CA ILE A 434 7.21 -13.21 11.36
C ILE A 434 7.04 -14.23 12.50
N GLY A 435 7.56 -13.91 13.68
CA GLY A 435 7.37 -14.68 14.90
C GLY A 435 8.45 -15.73 15.16
N THR A 436 8.23 -16.52 16.21
CA THR A 436 9.16 -17.51 16.74
C THR A 436 8.65 -18.93 16.51
N HIS A 437 9.55 -19.90 16.63
CA HIS A 437 9.21 -21.31 16.72
C HIS A 437 9.86 -21.95 17.94
N GLU A 438 9.25 -23.01 18.45
CA GLU A 438 9.83 -23.87 19.48
C GLU A 438 10.21 -25.20 18.83
N VAL A 439 11.47 -25.59 19.01
CA VAL A 439 12.05 -26.77 18.36
C VAL A 439 12.83 -27.62 19.36
N GLU A 440 12.86 -28.93 19.09
CA GLU A 440 13.63 -29.91 19.86
C GLU A 440 14.93 -30.22 19.13
N ARG A 441 16.06 -30.04 19.82
CA ARG A 441 17.40 -30.34 19.32
C ARG A 441 18.06 -31.41 20.19
N HIS A 442 18.89 -32.23 19.54
CA HIS A 442 19.83 -33.12 20.20
C HIS A 442 21.19 -32.41 20.16
N PRO A 443 21.65 -31.78 21.26
CA PRO A 443 22.96 -31.20 21.30
C PRO A 443 23.99 -32.32 21.12
N ILE A 444 24.84 -32.20 20.11
CA ILE A 444 25.98 -33.11 19.97
C ILE A 444 27.06 -32.56 20.91
N GLY A 445 27.10 -33.07 22.14
CA GLY A 445 28.22 -32.83 23.05
C GLY A 445 29.47 -33.49 22.51
N VAL A 446 30.52 -32.72 22.24
CA VAL A 446 31.86 -33.28 21.95
C VAL A 446 32.68 -33.16 23.23
N GLN A 447 32.75 -34.25 24.00
CA GLN A 447 33.66 -34.37 25.15
C GLN A 447 34.70 -35.47 24.85
N GLY A 448 35.93 -35.07 24.51
CA GLY A 448 37.03 -35.99 24.19
C GLY A 448 36.92 -36.68 22.82
N GLN A 449 37.90 -37.55 22.51
CA GLN A 449 37.98 -38.35 21.26
C GLN A 449 36.84 -39.39 21.10
N LEU A 450 35.98 -39.55 22.11
CA LEU A 450 34.82 -40.45 22.07
C LEU A 450 33.52 -39.64 21.94
N ARG A 451 32.78 -39.82 20.84
CA ARG A 451 31.45 -39.23 20.67
C ARG A 451 30.46 -39.95 21.60
N ILE A 452 30.29 -39.45 22.83
CA ILE A 452 29.21 -39.88 23.70
C ILE A 452 27.92 -39.24 23.18
N ASN A 453 27.00 -40.06 22.66
CA ASN A 453 25.65 -39.62 22.27
C ASN A 453 24.82 -39.37 23.53
N THR A 454 24.99 -38.22 24.17
CA THR A 454 24.07 -37.79 25.24
C THR A 454 22.71 -37.51 24.60
N ARG A 455 21.71 -38.37 24.86
CA ARG A 455 20.32 -38.25 24.36
C ARG A 455 19.53 -37.17 25.10
N GLU A 456 20.16 -36.07 25.49
CA GLU A 456 19.44 -34.98 26.15
C GLU A 456 18.63 -34.21 25.09
N ARG A 457 17.32 -34.10 25.30
CA ARG A 457 16.42 -33.38 24.39
C ARG A 457 16.25 -31.97 24.91
N ARG A 458 16.81 -30.98 24.19
CA ARG A 458 16.67 -29.58 24.56
C ARG A 458 15.60 -28.91 23.72
N ARG A 459 14.67 -28.24 24.38
CA ARG A 459 13.67 -27.37 23.74
C ARG A 459 14.21 -25.96 23.69
N GLU A 460 14.20 -25.35 22.52
CA GLU A 460 14.69 -24.00 22.29
C GLU A 460 13.62 -23.20 21.55
N SER A 461 13.40 -21.95 21.99
CA SER A 461 12.54 -20.98 21.33
C SER A 461 13.42 -19.94 20.65
N GLU A 462 13.25 -19.74 19.36
CA GLU A 462 14.05 -18.82 18.56
C GLU A 462 13.20 -18.14 17.48
N HIS A 463 13.65 -16.97 17.00
CA HIS A 463 13.04 -16.34 15.84
C HIS A 463 13.27 -17.20 14.60
N VAL A 464 12.22 -17.41 13.80
CA VAL A 464 12.34 -18.17 12.55
C VAL A 464 13.25 -17.44 11.56
N VAL A 465 13.16 -16.10 11.55
CA VAL A 465 14.02 -15.21 10.77
C VAL A 465 14.46 -14.10 11.71
N THR A 466 15.76 -13.91 11.85
CA THR A 466 16.36 -12.87 12.70
C THR A 466 16.35 -11.50 12.00
N SER A 467 16.43 -10.42 12.77
CA SER A 467 16.56 -9.05 12.23
C SER A 467 17.76 -8.92 11.30
N SER A 468 18.90 -9.55 11.62
CA SER A 468 20.11 -9.55 10.80
C SER A 468 19.91 -10.23 9.45
N GLN A 469 19.10 -11.30 9.38
CA GLN A 469 18.77 -11.96 8.11
C GLN A 469 17.88 -11.10 7.22
N ILE A 470 16.94 -10.35 7.82
CA ILE A 470 16.09 -9.41 7.09
C ILE A 470 16.93 -8.22 6.59
N SER A 471 17.84 -7.71 7.42
CA SER A 471 18.74 -6.61 7.05
C SER A 471 19.65 -6.98 5.87
N ASN A 472 20.21 -8.19 5.87
CA ASN A 472 21.11 -8.68 4.81
C ASN A 472 20.37 -9.38 3.65
N LEU A 473 19.03 -9.25 3.58
CA LEU A 473 18.26 -9.93 2.55
C LEU A 473 18.50 -9.24 1.19
N PRO A 474 18.92 -9.98 0.14
CA PRO A 474 19.15 -9.38 -1.17
C PRO A 474 17.85 -8.84 -1.79
N ASP A 475 17.97 -7.87 -2.69
CA ASP A 475 16.83 -7.34 -3.44
C ASP A 475 16.08 -8.45 -4.20
N LEU A 476 14.78 -8.24 -4.41
CA LEU A 476 13.86 -9.20 -5.04
C LEU A 476 13.77 -10.56 -4.31
N ASN A 477 14.14 -10.57 -3.03
CA ASN A 477 13.88 -11.66 -2.10
C ASN A 477 12.97 -11.16 -0.97
N GLY A 478 12.18 -12.07 -0.41
CA GLY A 478 11.26 -11.75 0.67
C GLY A 478 10.84 -12.99 1.46
N TYR A 479 10.28 -12.76 2.63
CA TYR A 479 9.63 -13.75 3.46
C TYR A 479 8.13 -13.53 3.37
N LEU A 480 7.42 -14.48 2.73
CA LEU A 480 5.99 -14.43 2.55
C LEU A 480 5.31 -15.26 3.63
N LYS A 481 4.44 -14.61 4.41
CA LYS A 481 3.63 -15.21 5.46
C LYS A 481 2.17 -14.85 5.22
N TYR A 482 1.35 -15.86 4.95
CA TYR A 482 -0.10 -15.69 4.97
C TYR A 482 -0.64 -15.84 6.40
N GLY A 483 -1.85 -15.33 6.65
CA GLY A 483 -2.50 -15.44 7.96
C GLY A 483 -2.78 -16.88 8.40
N LYS A 484 -3.45 -17.07 9.54
CA LYS A 484 -3.77 -18.40 10.11
C LYS A 484 -2.51 -19.25 10.36
N ASP A 485 -2.57 -20.54 10.05
CA ASP A 485 -1.53 -21.56 10.26
C ASP A 485 -0.69 -21.84 9.00
N TRP A 486 -0.76 -20.95 8.00
CA TRP A 486 0.03 -21.08 6.77
C TRP A 486 1.54 -20.95 7.07
N PRO A 487 2.39 -21.84 6.50
CA PRO A 487 3.81 -21.79 6.74
C PRO A 487 4.44 -20.58 6.04
N LEU A 488 5.49 -20.06 6.66
CA LEU A 488 6.37 -19.05 6.10
C LEU A 488 7.18 -19.65 4.95
N ALA A 489 7.37 -18.90 3.85
CA ALA A 489 8.32 -19.26 2.81
C ALA A 489 9.25 -18.10 2.47
N LYS A 490 10.54 -18.41 2.26
CA LYS A 490 11.49 -17.50 1.60
C LYS A 490 11.22 -17.57 0.10
N ILE A 491 10.89 -16.43 -0.50
CA ILE A 491 10.57 -16.30 -1.92
C ILE A 491 11.63 -15.46 -2.62
N ARG A 492 11.93 -15.84 -3.86
CA ARG A 492 12.75 -15.08 -4.79
C ARG A 492 11.92 -14.85 -6.05
N PHE A 493 11.89 -13.63 -6.52
CA PHE A 493 11.17 -13.24 -7.72
C PHE A 493 12.05 -12.40 -8.65
N GLY A 494 11.63 -12.28 -9.90
CA GLY A 494 12.33 -11.48 -10.90
C GLY A 494 11.57 -10.19 -11.18
N VAL A 495 12.28 -9.23 -11.77
CA VAL A 495 11.65 -8.04 -12.35
C VAL A 495 10.76 -8.50 -13.50
N ARG A 496 9.51 -8.06 -13.49
CA ARG A 496 8.59 -8.22 -14.62
C ARG A 496 8.40 -6.86 -15.26
N ASP A 497 8.75 -6.76 -16.53
CA ASP A 497 8.47 -5.55 -17.27
C ASP A 497 7.06 -5.61 -17.87
N TYR A 498 6.27 -4.58 -17.57
CA TYR A 498 4.94 -4.40 -18.13
C TYR A 498 5.00 -3.20 -19.09
N PRO A 499 4.61 -3.34 -20.36
CA PRO A 499 4.74 -2.25 -21.32
C PRO A 499 3.94 -1.03 -20.88
N VAL A 500 4.51 0.15 -21.07
CA VAL A 500 3.78 1.42 -20.92
C VAL A 500 2.77 1.52 -22.06
N ARG A 501 1.49 1.64 -21.71
CA ARG A 501 0.34 1.69 -22.63
C ARG A 501 -0.20 3.09 -22.82
N VAL A 502 -0.19 3.89 -21.75
CA VAL A 502 -0.68 5.28 -21.75
C VAL A 502 0.35 6.19 -21.08
N PRO A 503 0.39 7.49 -21.40
CA PRO A 503 1.24 8.43 -20.67
C PRO A 503 0.86 8.44 -19.18
N ALA A 504 1.89 8.45 -18.32
CA ALA A 504 1.70 8.49 -16.87
C ALA A 504 0.98 9.77 -16.42
N TYR A 505 1.19 10.87 -17.13
CA TYR A 505 0.62 12.17 -16.83
C TYR A 505 0.36 12.95 -18.12
N ILE A 506 -0.77 13.65 -18.18
CA ILE A 506 -1.09 14.58 -19.27
C ILE A 506 -1.43 15.92 -18.62
N GLU A 507 -0.62 16.95 -18.84
CA GLU A 507 -0.84 18.27 -18.23
C GLU A 507 -2.22 18.82 -18.60
N ALA A 508 -3.02 19.19 -17.61
CA ALA A 508 -4.26 19.90 -17.81
C ALA A 508 -3.98 21.34 -18.29
N LEU A 509 -4.79 21.86 -19.20
CA LEU A 509 -4.73 23.27 -19.57
C LEU A 509 -4.94 24.12 -18.31
N ARG A 510 -4.09 25.14 -18.14
CA ARG A 510 -4.25 26.10 -17.04
C ARG A 510 -5.66 26.67 -17.11
N ARG A 511 -6.42 26.43 -16.05
CA ARG A 511 -7.66 27.17 -15.84
C ARG A 511 -7.26 28.57 -15.45
N ASP A 512 -7.41 29.50 -16.38
CA ASP A 512 -7.34 30.91 -16.06
C ASP A 512 -8.30 31.17 -14.90
N ALA A 513 -7.81 31.85 -13.87
CA ALA A 513 -8.64 32.23 -12.74
C ALA A 513 -9.87 32.94 -13.31
N LEU A 514 -11.06 32.35 -13.12
CA LEU A 514 -12.32 32.99 -13.49
C LEU A 514 -12.23 34.43 -13.00
N PRO A 515 -12.40 35.45 -13.88
CA PRO A 515 -12.36 36.82 -13.44
C PRO A 515 -13.38 36.95 -12.33
N SER A 516 -12.90 37.29 -11.14
CA SER A 516 -13.77 37.68 -10.03
C SER A 516 -14.70 38.72 -10.63
N THR A 517 -15.99 38.42 -10.76
CA THR A 517 -16.98 39.43 -11.09
C THR A 517 -16.83 40.48 -10.01
N ALA A 518 -16.21 41.60 -10.36
CA ALA A 518 -16.06 42.72 -9.47
C ALA A 518 -17.48 43.09 -9.07
N VAL A 519 -17.75 43.00 -7.76
CA VAL A 519 -18.89 43.69 -7.16
C VAL A 519 -18.84 45.11 -7.69
N PRO A 520 -19.92 45.65 -8.27
CA PRO A 520 -19.91 47.02 -8.80
C PRO A 520 -19.38 47.94 -7.70
N GLU A 521 -18.35 48.72 -8.02
CA GLU A 521 -17.79 49.72 -7.11
C GLU A 521 -18.96 50.48 -6.47
N ALA A 522 -18.99 50.44 -5.14
CA ALA A 522 -19.87 51.28 -4.35
C ALA A 522 -19.72 52.71 -4.87
N VAL A 523 -20.83 53.28 -5.34
CA VAL A 523 -20.92 54.68 -5.73
C VAL A 523 -20.38 55.51 -4.57
N ASN A 524 -19.21 56.12 -4.78
CA ASN A 524 -18.62 57.07 -3.85
C ASN A 524 -19.66 58.16 -3.54
N PRO A 525 -19.93 58.49 -2.26
CA PRO A 525 -20.72 59.67 -1.95
C PRO A 525 -19.93 60.91 -2.39
N ALA A 526 -20.62 61.83 -3.08
CA ALA A 526 -20.05 63.05 -3.60
C ALA A 526 -19.28 63.85 -2.52
N PRO A 527 -18.12 64.45 -2.84
CA PRO A 527 -17.39 65.27 -1.87
C PRO A 527 -18.14 66.58 -1.62
N ALA A 528 -18.26 66.93 -0.33
CA ALA A 528 -18.82 68.20 0.12
C ALA A 528 -18.00 69.38 -0.42
N SER A 529 -18.70 70.38 -0.96
CA SER A 529 -18.15 71.63 -1.48
C SER A 529 -17.45 72.42 -0.37
N GLN A 530 -16.13 72.61 -0.49
CA GLN A 530 -15.39 73.60 0.28
C GLN A 530 -15.29 74.88 -0.55
N GLY A 531 -15.70 76.00 0.06
CA GLY A 531 -15.70 77.33 -0.54
C GLY A 531 -14.30 77.89 -0.77
N GLU A 532 -14.21 78.79 -1.76
CA GLU A 532 -13.04 79.58 -2.11
C GLU A 532 -12.51 80.42 -0.95
N PRO A 533 -11.20 80.71 -0.97
CA PRO A 533 -10.76 82.07 -0.72
C PRO A 533 -9.90 82.60 -1.88
N GLY A 534 -10.21 83.83 -2.29
CA GLY A 534 -9.50 84.53 -3.34
C GLY A 534 -8.20 85.21 -2.88
N ALA A 535 -7.59 85.85 -3.89
CA ALA A 535 -6.55 86.88 -3.86
C ALA A 535 -5.06 86.44 -3.84
N ASN A 536 -4.44 86.63 -5.02
CA ASN A 536 -3.17 87.31 -5.29
C ASN A 536 -1.97 87.08 -4.35
N ALA A 537 -0.84 86.62 -4.93
CA ALA A 537 0.35 87.43 -5.20
C ALA A 537 1.70 86.68 -5.07
N ILE A 538 2.52 86.82 -6.11
CA ILE A 538 3.99 87.01 -6.10
C ILE A 538 4.92 85.77 -6.05
N ILE A 539 5.94 85.91 -6.91
CA ILE A 539 7.02 85.04 -7.36
C ILE A 539 8.20 85.07 -6.37
N ILE A 540 9.03 84.00 -6.33
CA ILE A 540 10.52 83.97 -6.37
C ILE A 540 11.10 82.81 -5.53
N GLY A 541 11.82 81.90 -6.21
CA GLY A 541 13.23 81.61 -5.92
C GLY A 541 13.64 80.57 -4.86
N ALA A 542 14.28 79.51 -5.38
CA ALA A 542 15.62 79.03 -4.99
C ALA A 542 15.85 78.09 -3.78
N THR A 543 16.55 77.00 -4.11
CA THR A 543 17.66 76.33 -3.40
C THR A 543 17.43 75.42 -2.18
N LEU A 544 17.80 74.15 -2.39
CA LEU A 544 18.42 73.17 -1.47
C LEU A 544 19.49 73.82 -0.53
N PRO A 545 19.87 73.24 0.65
CA PRO A 545 20.31 71.84 0.76
C PRO A 545 20.07 71.09 2.09
N SER A 546 20.50 69.82 2.05
CA SER A 546 20.77 68.85 3.11
C SER A 546 21.43 69.37 4.39
N THR A 547 21.06 68.82 5.56
CA THR A 547 21.95 68.10 6.51
C THR A 547 21.20 67.54 7.73
N GLN A 548 21.44 66.26 8.00
CA GLN A 548 21.69 65.58 9.29
C GLN A 548 20.86 65.91 10.55
N SER A 549 20.21 64.87 11.10
CA SER A 549 20.60 64.23 12.37
C SER A 549 20.09 62.80 12.42
#